data_AF-A0A1I0W8I9-F1
#
_entry.id   AF-A0A1I0W8I9-F1
#
_cell.length_a   1.000
_cell.length_b   1.000
_cell.length_c   1.000
_cell.angle_alpha   90.00
_cell.angle_beta   90.00
_cell.angle_gamma   90.00
#
_symmetry.space_group_name_H-M   'P 1'
#
loop_
_entity.id
_entity.type
_entity.pdbx_description
1 polymer ?
#
loop_
_entity_poly.entity_id
_entity_poly.type
_entity_poly.pdbx_seq_one_letter_code
_entity_poly.pdbx_strand_id
1 'polypeptide(L)'
;MFKIFSKILLTQQLIFINQKKSVMKKNVLPIDLRNFLMLLLIGSFFFLVSSCSDNDTASEVIAPTNVYKCTTCKTSSEALAVNDNSSKGIYIGFTESGILSIDIDNKNIGEMKASLLKNNITRTLTFLESYSDSERYYAIFADNNGTPISLAFDVMLNGNDPQITLRNDLVFKTANDVNTIYKERSNEMIEVFEGYLIGVSHATQLNEKLADELIVISRSKAYWSEMRSYSYVGFQETINALSKNSGKIIGNNLIDNDNNQNGTLNSDLISGKVYSESNDLSIELKRVI
;
A
#
# COMPACT_ATOMS: atom_id res chain seq x y z
N MET A 1 19.31 -55.15 -22.29
CA MET A 1 18.15 -56.09 -22.17
C MET A 1 16.92 -55.33 -22.68
N PHE A 2 16.06 -55.96 -23.51
CA PHE A 2 14.73 -55.53 -24.03
C PHE A 2 14.13 -54.20 -23.46
N LYS A 3 13.70 -53.16 -24.21
CA LYS A 3 12.89 -53.02 -25.47
C LYS A 3 11.45 -53.59 -25.37
N ILE A 4 10.51 -52.94 -26.09
CA ILE A 4 9.04 -53.21 -26.22
C ILE A 4 8.24 -52.90 -24.91
N PHE A 5 7.04 -52.27 -24.83
CA PHE A 5 5.95 -51.80 -25.72
C PHE A 5 5.60 -50.30 -25.41
N SER A 6 5.04 -49.42 -26.25
CA SER A 6 4.29 -49.44 -27.53
C SER A 6 2.76 -49.69 -27.48
N LYS A 7 1.99 -48.66 -27.86
CA LYS A 7 0.57 -48.65 -28.32
C LYS A 7 -0.58 -48.96 -27.34
N ILE A 8 -1.29 -47.89 -26.92
CA ILE A 8 -2.73 -47.64 -27.15
C ILE A 8 -2.87 -46.11 -27.31
N LEU A 9 -3.43 -45.44 -28.33
CA LEU A 9 -4.07 -45.78 -29.62
C LEU A 9 -5.61 -45.94 -29.69
N LEU A 10 -6.28 -44.83 -30.07
CA LEU A 10 -7.62 -44.67 -30.69
C LEU A 10 -8.85 -45.40 -30.11
N THR A 11 -9.83 -44.62 -29.62
CA THR A 11 -11.27 -44.56 -30.05
C THR A 11 -12.02 -43.57 -29.12
N GLN A 12 -13.06 -42.80 -29.51
CA GLN A 12 -13.86 -42.69 -30.74
C GLN A 12 -14.08 -41.19 -31.14
N GLN A 13 -14.45 -40.97 -32.40
CA GLN A 13 -15.11 -39.73 -32.86
C GLN A 13 -16.64 -39.81 -32.70
N LEU A 14 -17.33 -38.71 -33.04
CA LEU A 14 -18.70 -38.67 -33.58
C LEU A 14 -19.87 -39.05 -32.64
N ILE A 15 -20.51 -38.01 -32.08
CA ILE A 15 -21.98 -37.95 -32.08
C ILE A 15 -22.41 -36.65 -32.77
N PHE A 16 -23.27 -36.82 -33.77
CA PHE A 16 -23.77 -35.78 -34.68
C PHE A 16 -25.28 -35.61 -34.40
N ILE A 17 -25.83 -34.41 -34.68
CA ILE A 17 -27.27 -34.13 -34.88
C ILE A 17 -28.20 -34.31 -33.66
N ASN A 18 -28.65 -33.17 -33.11
CA ASN A 18 -30.09 -32.85 -33.18
C ASN A 18 -30.38 -31.36 -32.92
N GLN A 19 -30.36 -30.54 -33.97
CA GLN A 19 -31.02 -29.23 -33.94
C GLN A 19 -32.53 -29.40 -34.08
N LYS A 20 -33.27 -29.39 -32.96
CA LYS A 20 -34.73 -29.41 -33.00
C LYS A 20 -35.33 -28.02 -33.17
N LYS A 21 -35.31 -27.59 -34.44
CA LYS A 21 -36.18 -26.60 -35.09
C LYS A 21 -37.47 -26.28 -34.29
N SER A 22 -37.52 -25.13 -33.63
CA SER A 22 -38.78 -24.56 -33.09
C SER A 22 -39.36 -23.58 -34.11
N VAL A 23 -40.67 -23.69 -34.35
CA VAL A 23 -41.37 -23.01 -35.44
C VAL A 23 -41.81 -21.62 -35.02
N MET A 24 -41.34 -20.58 -35.71
CA MET A 24 -41.97 -19.25 -35.63
C MET A 24 -43.39 -19.31 -36.16
N LYS A 25 -44.40 -19.28 -35.28
CA LYS A 25 -45.76 -18.90 -35.66
C LYS A 25 -45.89 -17.38 -35.59
N LYS A 26 -45.96 -16.73 -36.76
CA LYS A 26 -46.52 -15.37 -36.87
C LYS A 26 -48.00 -15.44 -36.52
N ASN A 27 -48.41 -14.87 -35.38
CA ASN A 27 -49.79 -14.48 -35.15
C ASN A 27 -49.83 -12.95 -35.06
N VAL A 28 -50.24 -12.32 -36.15
CA VAL A 28 -50.66 -10.92 -36.16
C VAL A 28 -52.12 -10.88 -35.70
N LEU A 29 -52.40 -10.16 -34.62
CA LEU A 29 -53.74 -9.72 -34.24
C LEU A 29 -53.68 -8.23 -33.86
N PRO A 30 -54.77 -7.48 -34.07
CA PRO A 30 -54.68 -6.04 -34.32
C PRO A 30 -54.53 -5.19 -33.05
N ILE A 31 -54.00 -4.00 -33.26
CA ILE A 31 -54.02 -2.88 -32.31
C ILE A 31 -55.48 -2.46 -32.14
N ASP A 32 -56.11 -2.89 -31.04
CA ASP A 32 -57.51 -2.55 -30.74
C ASP A 32 -57.60 -1.11 -30.20
N LEU A 33 -58.25 -0.24 -30.96
CA LEU A 33 -58.37 1.21 -30.78
C LEU A 33 -59.37 1.56 -29.66
N ARG A 34 -59.28 0.87 -28.52
CA ARG A 34 -60.29 0.88 -27.46
C ARG A 34 -59.75 1.19 -26.06
N ASN A 35 -58.45 1.03 -25.84
CA ASN A 35 -57.79 1.35 -24.56
C ASN A 35 -57.25 2.80 -24.47
N PHE A 36 -57.40 3.61 -25.51
CA PHE A 36 -56.99 5.03 -25.48
C PHE A 36 -58.05 5.97 -24.86
N LEU A 37 -59.22 5.44 -24.45
CA LEU A 37 -60.33 6.18 -23.83
C LEU A 37 -60.51 5.89 -22.32
N MET A 38 -59.57 5.18 -21.69
CA MET A 38 -59.55 4.91 -20.25
C MET A 38 -58.47 5.70 -19.49
N LEU A 39 -57.73 6.58 -20.18
CA LEU A 39 -56.58 7.31 -19.64
C LEU A 39 -56.91 8.77 -19.26
N LEU A 40 -58.21 9.09 -19.10
CA LEU A 40 -58.70 10.47 -18.98
C LEU A 40 -59.81 10.66 -17.91
N LEU A 41 -59.95 9.71 -16.97
CA LEU A 41 -61.01 9.74 -15.94
C LEU A 41 -60.57 9.32 -14.51
N ILE A 42 -59.28 9.38 -14.19
CA ILE A 42 -58.77 9.27 -12.81
C ILE A 42 -57.86 10.47 -12.53
N GLY A 43 -58.47 11.64 -12.34
CA GLY A 43 -57.75 12.91 -12.29
C GLY A 43 -58.49 14.04 -11.58
N SER A 44 -59.16 13.76 -10.45
CA SER A 44 -59.69 14.81 -9.55
C SER A 44 -60.27 14.26 -8.24
N PHE A 45 -59.47 13.67 -7.35
CA PHE A 45 -59.83 13.58 -5.91
C PHE A 45 -58.59 13.26 -5.06
N PHE A 46 -58.04 14.28 -4.39
CA PHE A 46 -57.44 14.29 -3.03
C PHE A 46 -56.63 15.58 -2.84
N PHE A 47 -57.35 16.66 -2.55
CA PHE A 47 -56.76 17.84 -1.94
C PHE A 47 -56.64 17.63 -0.41
N LEU A 48 -55.52 18.08 0.16
CA LEU A 48 -55.35 18.51 1.55
C LEU A 48 -55.55 17.47 2.68
N VAL A 49 -54.46 16.79 3.03
CA VAL A 49 -54.07 16.58 4.44
C VAL A 49 -52.58 16.83 4.61
N SER A 50 -52.22 18.03 5.04
CA SER A 50 -50.90 18.35 5.60
C SER A 50 -51.12 18.86 7.01
N SER A 51 -50.81 18.02 7.99
CA SER A 51 -50.89 18.31 9.42
C SER A 51 -50.05 17.28 10.18
N CYS A 52 -49.31 17.75 11.19
CA CYS A 52 -48.41 17.00 12.07
C CYS A 52 -47.17 16.38 11.38
N SER A 53 -45.95 16.54 11.90
CA SER A 53 -45.49 17.35 13.04
C SER A 53 -44.12 17.94 12.71
N ASP A 54 -43.67 18.91 13.51
CA ASP A 54 -42.25 19.27 13.56
C ASP A 54 -41.45 18.01 13.91
N ASN A 55 -40.77 17.45 12.90
CA ASN A 55 -39.65 16.56 13.08
C ASN A 55 -38.44 17.38 12.66
N ASP A 56 -37.59 17.69 13.62
CA ASP A 56 -36.37 18.46 13.38
C ASP A 56 -35.61 17.88 12.20
N THR A 57 -35.52 18.65 11.11
CA THR A 57 -34.50 18.44 10.09
C THR A 57 -33.16 18.84 10.68
N ALA A 58 -32.67 18.03 11.61
CA ALA A 58 -31.27 17.69 11.66
C ALA A 58 -30.91 17.02 10.33
N SER A 59 -30.71 17.84 9.29
CA SER A 59 -29.59 17.57 8.41
C SER A 59 -28.39 17.45 9.34
N GLU A 60 -28.01 16.21 9.62
CA GLU A 60 -26.77 15.90 10.29
C GLU A 60 -25.67 16.48 9.42
N VAL A 61 -25.28 17.72 9.75
CA VAL A 61 -24.03 18.30 9.29
C VAL A 61 -22.99 17.36 9.85
N ILE A 62 -22.56 16.41 9.01
CA ILE A 62 -21.49 15.48 9.31
C ILE A 62 -20.33 16.36 9.74
N ALA A 63 -20.11 16.43 11.05
CA ALA A 63 -19.01 17.19 11.63
C ALA A 63 -17.74 16.69 10.93
N PRO A 64 -16.83 17.60 10.51
CA PRO A 64 -15.74 17.25 9.61
C PRO A 64 -15.04 16.01 10.15
N THR A 65 -15.12 14.91 9.39
CA THR A 65 -14.60 13.60 9.76
C THR A 65 -13.21 13.81 10.34
N ASN A 66 -12.99 13.47 11.61
CA ASN A 66 -11.75 13.79 12.32
C ASN A 66 -10.53 13.31 11.52
N VAL A 67 -9.94 14.22 10.75
CA VAL A 67 -8.85 13.88 9.84
C VAL A 67 -7.65 13.62 10.73
N TYR A 68 -7.18 12.38 10.74
CA TYR A 68 -6.03 12.03 11.55
C TYR A 68 -4.84 12.90 11.15
N LYS A 69 -4.24 13.51 12.17
CA LYS A 69 -3.08 14.38 12.05
C LYS A 69 -2.02 13.93 13.03
N CYS A 70 -0.83 13.65 12.54
CA CYS A 70 0.30 13.26 13.36
C CYS A 70 0.93 14.52 13.97
N THR A 71 0.66 14.77 15.24
CA THR A 71 1.15 15.98 15.95
C THR A 71 2.63 15.94 16.28
N THR A 72 3.26 14.77 16.22
CA THR A 72 4.69 14.52 16.45
C THR A 72 5.51 14.40 15.17
N CYS A 73 4.87 14.26 14.01
CA CYS A 73 5.55 14.13 12.72
C CYS A 73 6.10 15.48 12.25
N LYS A 74 7.18 15.45 11.46
CA LYS A 74 7.79 16.67 10.92
C LYS A 74 6.86 17.34 9.89
N THR A 75 6.88 18.67 9.81
CA THR A 75 6.06 19.42 8.83
C THR A 75 6.88 19.99 7.67
N SER A 76 8.20 19.83 7.72
CA SER A 76 9.16 20.20 6.67
C SER A 76 10.30 19.18 6.61
N SER A 77 11.02 19.16 5.49
CA SER A 77 12.29 18.44 5.40
C SER A 77 13.26 18.90 6.48
N GLU A 78 14.06 17.98 7.01
CA GLU A 78 15.15 18.28 7.94
C GLU A 78 16.53 18.24 7.28
N ALA A 79 16.63 17.84 6.01
CA ALA A 79 17.88 17.82 5.26
C ALA A 79 18.36 19.24 4.94
N LEU A 80 19.65 19.53 5.15
CA LEU A 80 20.24 20.81 4.76
C LEU A 80 20.54 20.84 3.26
N ALA A 81 20.28 21.98 2.61
CA ALA A 81 20.51 22.17 1.17
C ALA A 81 21.98 21.97 0.74
N VAL A 82 22.92 22.14 1.67
CA VAL A 82 24.36 21.88 1.43
C VAL A 82 24.65 20.38 1.24
N ASN A 83 23.74 19.52 1.71
CA ASN A 83 23.85 18.07 1.68
C ASN A 83 22.96 17.43 0.59
N ASP A 84 22.14 18.21 -0.11
CA ASP A 84 21.69 17.80 -1.44
C ASP A 84 22.95 17.59 -2.31
N ASN A 85 22.98 16.56 -3.16
CA ASN A 85 24.16 16.20 -3.99
C ASN A 85 25.46 15.81 -3.24
N SER A 86 25.44 15.48 -1.94
CA SER A 86 26.57 14.85 -1.22
C SER A 86 26.15 13.54 -0.52
N SER A 87 27.06 12.73 0.02
CA SER A 87 26.72 11.53 0.83
C SER A 87 26.17 11.86 2.23
N LYS A 88 26.32 13.11 2.70
CA LYS A 88 25.77 13.58 3.98
C LYS A 88 24.26 13.81 3.92
N GLY A 89 23.60 14.10 5.03
CA GLY A 89 22.16 14.39 5.07
C GLY A 89 21.33 13.28 5.69
N ILE A 90 20.02 13.28 5.40
CA ILE A 90 19.04 12.36 6.00
C ILE A 90 18.59 11.34 4.97
N TYR A 91 18.52 10.08 5.41
CA TYR A 91 18.06 8.94 4.64
C TYR A 91 16.96 8.23 5.41
N ILE A 92 15.86 7.93 4.74
CA ILE A 92 14.69 7.25 5.30
C ILE A 92 14.40 6.03 4.43
N GLY A 93 14.33 4.85 5.03
CA GLY A 93 14.06 3.60 4.33
C GLY A 93 13.25 2.63 5.18
N PHE A 94 13.05 1.43 4.67
CA PHE A 94 12.33 0.37 5.35
C PHE A 94 13.01 -1.00 5.20
N THR A 95 12.70 -1.89 6.13
CA THR A 95 13.26 -3.23 6.30
C THR A 95 12.13 -4.13 6.90
N GLU A 96 12.23 -5.46 6.85
CA GLU A 96 11.28 -6.33 7.60
C GLU A 96 11.19 -5.97 9.11
N SER A 97 12.26 -5.38 9.62
CA SER A 97 12.45 -4.88 10.99
C SER A 97 11.79 -3.53 11.28
N GLY A 98 11.20 -2.85 10.29
CA GLY A 98 10.54 -1.54 10.45
C GLY A 98 11.15 -0.43 9.60
N ILE A 99 10.95 0.81 10.03
CA ILE A 99 11.37 2.03 9.35
C ILE A 99 12.76 2.44 9.85
N LEU A 100 13.70 2.60 8.93
CA LEU A 100 15.07 2.98 9.19
C LEU A 100 15.27 4.47 8.88
N SER A 101 15.77 5.23 9.85
CA SER A 101 16.26 6.60 9.65
C SER A 101 17.76 6.66 9.86
N ILE A 102 18.48 7.39 9.02
CA ILE A 102 19.94 7.60 9.13
C ILE A 102 20.23 9.09 8.87
N ASP A 103 20.89 9.73 9.83
CA ASP A 103 21.50 11.06 9.70
C ASP A 103 23.02 10.88 9.60
N ILE A 104 23.62 11.42 8.53
CA ILE A 104 25.06 11.40 8.28
C ILE A 104 25.53 12.84 8.18
N ASP A 105 26.14 13.37 9.24
CA ASP A 105 26.70 14.73 9.27
C ASP A 105 25.71 15.82 8.80
N ASN A 106 24.39 15.63 8.95
CA ASN A 106 23.43 16.55 8.33
C ASN A 106 23.51 17.95 8.95
N LYS A 107 23.47 18.02 10.29
CA LYS A 107 23.49 19.29 11.05
C LYS A 107 24.86 19.57 11.69
N ASN A 108 25.51 18.54 12.23
CA ASN A 108 26.79 18.64 12.95
C ASN A 108 27.83 17.70 12.30
N ILE A 109 29.05 18.18 12.07
CA ILE A 109 30.13 17.39 11.48
C ILE A 109 30.63 16.34 12.49
N GLY A 110 30.73 15.08 12.06
CA GLY A 110 31.10 13.95 12.92
C GLY A 110 29.94 13.34 13.70
N GLU A 111 28.71 13.85 13.57
CA GLU A 111 27.53 13.23 14.15
C GLU A 111 26.83 12.34 13.13
N MET A 112 26.88 11.03 13.39
CA MET A 112 26.15 10.03 12.62
C MET A 112 25.21 9.27 13.55
N LYS A 113 23.94 9.17 13.17
CA LYS A 113 22.88 8.55 13.98
C LYS A 113 22.04 7.69 13.08
N ALA A 114 21.70 6.49 13.53
CA ALA A 114 20.67 5.69 12.90
C ALA A 114 19.63 5.27 13.93
N SER A 115 18.38 5.11 13.50
CA SER A 115 17.31 4.59 14.34
C SER A 115 16.37 3.69 13.54
N LEU A 116 15.84 2.68 14.23
CA LEU A 116 14.86 1.75 13.72
C LEU A 116 13.56 1.92 14.49
N LEU A 117 12.48 2.28 13.80
CA LEU A 117 11.13 2.45 14.33
C LEU A 117 10.25 1.29 13.87
N LYS A 118 9.63 0.56 14.81
CA LYS A 118 8.59 -0.44 14.49
C LYS A 118 7.50 -0.40 15.56
N ASN A 119 6.22 -0.40 15.18
CA ASN A 119 5.11 -0.38 16.12
C ASN A 119 5.22 0.76 17.17
N ASN A 120 5.60 1.96 16.74
CA ASN A 120 5.90 3.12 17.62
C ASN A 120 7.06 2.95 18.64
N ILE A 121 7.87 1.89 18.54
CA ILE A 121 9.08 1.71 19.38
C ILE A 121 10.32 2.08 18.57
N THR A 122 11.02 3.13 18.99
CA THR A 122 12.30 3.56 18.40
C THR A 122 13.47 2.89 19.12
N ARG A 123 14.34 2.22 18.35
CA ARG A 123 15.67 1.79 18.79
C ARG A 123 16.74 2.67 18.14
N THR A 124 17.64 3.23 18.94
CA THR A 124 18.82 3.95 18.42
C THR A 124 19.94 2.96 18.15
N LEU A 125 20.62 3.11 17.01
CA LEU A 125 21.84 2.40 16.68
C LEU A 125 23.04 3.33 16.88
N THR A 126 24.06 2.84 17.58
CA THR A 126 25.35 3.53 17.76
C THR A 126 26.17 3.40 16.48
N PHE A 127 26.68 4.53 15.99
CA PHE A 127 27.71 4.56 14.95
C PHE A 127 29.00 3.89 15.43
N LEU A 128 29.57 3.01 14.61
CA LEU A 128 30.84 2.33 14.88
C LEU A 128 31.99 2.94 14.08
N GLU A 129 31.88 2.92 12.75
CA GLU A 129 32.91 3.39 11.85
C GLU A 129 32.34 3.80 10.48
N SER A 130 33.06 4.66 9.78
CA SER A 130 32.77 5.08 8.41
C SER A 130 34.03 5.10 7.58
N TYR A 131 33.91 4.75 6.30
CA TYR A 131 34.96 4.93 5.32
C TYR A 131 34.37 5.36 3.98
N SER A 132 35.20 5.94 3.13
CA SER A 132 34.82 6.29 1.76
C SER A 132 35.92 5.87 0.80
N ASP A 133 35.54 5.37 -0.37
CA ASP A 133 36.45 5.20 -1.49
C ASP A 133 36.32 6.40 -2.45
N SER A 134 36.68 6.23 -3.73
CA SER A 134 36.60 7.27 -4.75
C SER A 134 35.18 7.61 -5.22
N GLU A 135 34.20 6.75 -4.94
CA GLU A 135 32.83 6.84 -5.50
C GLU A 135 31.73 6.71 -4.45
N ARG A 136 31.99 6.01 -3.34
CA ARG A 136 30.99 5.62 -2.33
C ARG A 136 31.42 5.94 -0.90
N TYR A 137 30.42 6.02 -0.05
CA TYR A 137 30.51 6.29 1.38
C TYR A 137 29.79 5.19 2.14
N TYR A 138 30.50 4.63 3.12
CA TYR A 138 30.06 3.51 3.95
C TYR A 138 29.99 3.95 5.42
N ALA A 139 28.93 3.55 6.12
CA ALA A 139 28.79 3.75 7.56
C ALA A 139 28.21 2.50 8.23
N ILE A 140 28.81 2.09 9.35
CA ILE A 140 28.43 0.89 10.09
C ILE A 140 27.84 1.31 11.44
N PHE A 141 26.69 0.73 11.79
CA PHE A 141 25.96 0.98 13.03
C PHE A 141 25.67 -0.32 13.78
N ALA A 142 25.49 -0.25 15.11
CA ALA A 142 25.17 -1.39 15.98
C ALA A 142 24.14 -1.08 17.08
N ASP A 143 23.43 -2.09 17.57
CA ASP A 143 22.48 -1.96 18.68
C ASP A 143 23.23 -1.72 20.02
N ASN A 144 22.75 -0.74 20.79
CA ASN A 144 23.29 -0.33 22.09
C ASN A 144 23.28 -1.45 23.14
N ASN A 145 22.52 -2.53 22.93
CA ASN A 145 22.44 -3.68 23.84
C ASN A 145 23.54 -4.74 23.63
N GLY A 146 24.60 -4.44 22.88
CA GLY A 146 25.72 -5.38 22.63
C GLY A 146 25.33 -6.60 21.79
N THR A 147 24.19 -6.55 21.11
CA THR A 147 23.73 -7.57 20.15
C THR A 147 24.33 -7.26 18.78
N PRO A 148 24.84 -8.24 18.01
CA PRO A 148 25.62 -8.01 16.77
C PRO A 148 24.76 -7.62 15.55
N ILE A 149 23.88 -6.63 15.70
CA ILE A 149 23.14 -6.02 14.59
C ILE A 149 24.08 -5.06 13.84
N SER A 150 25.00 -5.60 13.03
CA SER A 150 25.85 -4.77 12.16
C SER A 150 25.04 -4.30 10.95
N LEU A 151 24.52 -3.07 11.01
CA LEU A 151 23.88 -2.42 9.86
C LEU A 151 24.94 -1.67 9.06
N ALA A 152 25.24 -2.11 7.84
CA ALA A 152 26.09 -1.38 6.92
C ALA A 152 25.25 -0.58 5.92
N PHE A 153 25.33 0.74 6.01
CA PHE A 153 24.79 1.68 5.02
C PHE A 153 25.85 2.03 4.00
N ASP A 154 25.44 2.15 2.75
CA ASP A 154 26.28 2.45 1.59
C ASP A 154 25.55 3.41 0.64
N VAL A 155 26.24 4.44 0.14
CA VAL A 155 25.67 5.45 -0.77
C VAL A 155 26.78 6.03 -1.66
N MET A 156 26.44 6.48 -2.87
CA MET A 156 27.39 7.26 -3.67
C MET A 156 27.79 8.56 -2.96
N LEU A 157 28.98 9.10 -3.25
CA LEU A 157 29.46 10.38 -2.69
C LEU A 157 28.58 11.59 -3.04
N ASN A 158 27.66 11.47 -4.01
CA ASN A 158 26.64 12.46 -4.35
C ASN A 158 25.27 12.25 -3.66
N GLY A 159 25.16 11.23 -2.80
CA GLY A 159 23.94 10.88 -2.07
C GLY A 159 22.91 10.08 -2.87
N ASN A 160 23.27 9.61 -4.07
CA ASN A 160 22.43 8.74 -4.88
C ASN A 160 22.69 7.26 -4.57
N ASP A 161 21.74 6.41 -4.97
CA ASP A 161 21.74 4.95 -4.76
C ASP A 161 22.12 4.51 -3.33
N PRO A 162 21.40 5.01 -2.29
CA PRO A 162 21.56 4.56 -0.91
C PRO A 162 21.01 3.14 -0.73
N GLN A 163 21.78 2.28 -0.05
CA GLN A 163 21.50 0.85 0.13
C GLN A 163 21.91 0.39 1.55
N ILE A 164 21.30 -0.70 2.03
CA ILE A 164 21.86 -1.49 3.14
C ILE A 164 22.52 -2.72 2.55
N THR A 165 23.79 -2.95 2.86
CA THR A 165 24.62 -4.00 2.24
C THR A 165 24.91 -5.18 3.16
N LEU A 166 24.84 -5.01 4.48
CA LEU A 166 25.04 -6.08 5.48
C LEU A 166 24.08 -5.95 6.67
N ARG A 167 23.65 -7.12 7.15
CA ARG A 167 23.00 -7.37 8.45
C ARG A 167 23.53 -8.71 8.99
N ASN A 168 24.01 -8.74 10.23
CA ASN A 168 24.66 -9.92 10.83
C ASN A 168 23.83 -10.59 11.95
N ASP A 169 22.51 -10.42 11.93
CA ASP A 169 21.60 -10.82 13.00
C ASP A 169 20.66 -11.98 12.61
N LEU A 170 20.78 -13.10 13.32
CA LEU A 170 20.02 -14.34 13.15
C LEU A 170 18.50 -14.24 13.42
N VAL A 171 17.98 -13.03 13.66
CA VAL A 171 16.55 -12.72 13.81
C VAL A 171 15.93 -12.24 12.48
N PHE A 172 16.74 -11.81 11.50
CA PHE A 172 16.28 -11.17 10.25
C PHE A 172 16.76 -11.98 9.04
N LYS A 173 16.13 -13.15 8.87
CA LYS A 173 16.76 -14.31 8.24
C LYS A 173 16.35 -14.55 6.78
N THR A 174 16.36 -13.53 5.91
CA THR A 174 16.39 -13.76 4.45
C THR A 174 17.42 -12.88 3.74
N ALA A 175 18.09 -13.45 2.74
CA ALA A 175 19.11 -12.76 1.94
C ALA A 175 18.52 -11.88 0.81
N ASN A 176 17.21 -11.61 0.85
CA ASN A 176 16.45 -10.93 -0.21
C ASN A 176 15.74 -9.66 0.31
N ASP A 177 16.24 -9.10 1.40
CA ASP A 177 15.71 -7.92 2.09
C ASP A 177 15.80 -6.69 1.16
N VAL A 178 14.69 -6.34 0.46
CA VAL A 178 14.61 -5.21 -0.47
C VAL A 178 14.55 -3.90 0.31
N ASN A 179 15.69 -3.56 0.91
CA ASN A 179 15.94 -2.31 1.60
C ASN A 179 15.83 -1.15 0.61
N THR A 180 14.65 -0.56 0.51
CA THR A 180 14.50 0.69 -0.24
C THR A 180 14.78 1.84 0.72
N ILE A 181 15.86 2.57 0.45
CA ILE A 181 16.21 3.79 1.15
C ILE A 181 16.03 4.96 0.19
N TYR A 182 15.53 6.05 0.72
CA TYR A 182 15.33 7.31 0.02
C TYR A 182 16.11 8.40 0.74
N LYS A 183 16.82 9.22 -0.03
CA LYS A 183 17.46 10.43 0.49
C LYS A 183 16.44 11.57 0.57
N GLU A 184 16.27 12.13 1.76
CA GLU A 184 15.54 13.38 1.95
C GLU A 184 16.35 14.54 1.36
N ARG A 185 15.70 15.40 0.56
CA ARG A 185 16.31 16.64 0.04
C ARG A 185 15.76 17.84 0.80
N SER A 186 16.49 18.94 0.81
CA SER A 186 16.07 20.16 1.55
C SER A 186 14.70 20.70 1.14
N ASN A 187 14.28 20.46 -0.11
CA ASN A 187 13.01 20.82 -0.71
C ASN A 187 12.00 19.63 -0.81
N GLU A 188 12.40 18.42 -0.42
CA GLU A 188 11.64 17.18 -0.64
C GLU A 188 11.61 16.33 0.63
N MET A 189 10.64 16.64 1.49
CA MET A 189 10.35 15.84 2.69
C MET A 189 9.90 14.43 2.28
N ILE A 190 10.37 13.45 3.05
CA ILE A 190 9.92 12.08 3.04
C ILE A 190 9.01 11.85 4.25
N GLU A 191 7.83 11.33 3.99
CA GLU A 191 6.80 10.98 4.96
C GLU A 191 6.66 9.47 5.00
N VAL A 192 6.46 8.88 6.19
CA VAL A 192 6.26 7.43 6.33
C VAL A 192 4.97 7.14 7.06
N PHE A 193 4.22 6.17 6.55
CA PHE A 193 2.93 5.72 7.04
C PHE A 193 3.02 4.24 7.40
N GLU A 194 2.57 3.89 8.61
CA GLU A 194 2.54 2.53 9.15
C GLU A 194 1.09 2.13 9.43
N GLY A 195 0.74 0.89 9.10
CA GLY A 195 -0.59 0.36 9.33
C GLY A 195 -0.72 -1.06 8.82
N TYR A 196 -1.91 -1.42 8.36
CA TYR A 196 -2.23 -2.79 7.98
C TYR A 196 -3.26 -2.87 6.86
N LEU A 197 -3.12 -3.93 6.07
CA LEU A 197 -4.06 -4.35 5.05
C LEU A 197 -5.20 -5.13 5.71
N ILE A 198 -6.44 -4.74 5.43
CA ILE A 198 -7.67 -5.36 5.89
C ILE A 198 -8.33 -6.04 4.69
N GLY A 199 -8.77 -7.27 4.86
CA GLY A 199 -9.65 -7.95 3.91
C GLY A 199 -10.84 -8.59 4.59
N VAL A 200 -11.88 -8.87 3.83
CA VAL A 200 -13.03 -9.65 4.31
C VAL A 200 -12.72 -11.14 4.17
N SER A 201 -12.76 -11.86 5.28
CA SER A 201 -12.56 -13.31 5.30
C SER A 201 -13.79 -14.03 4.74
N HIS A 202 -13.61 -14.88 3.72
CA HIS A 202 -14.72 -15.60 3.10
C HIS A 202 -15.44 -16.55 4.04
N ALA A 203 -14.75 -17.07 5.07
CA ALA A 203 -15.29 -18.02 6.02
C ALA A 203 -16.12 -17.36 7.13
N THR A 204 -15.70 -16.18 7.62
CA THR A 204 -16.33 -15.48 8.75
C THR A 204 -17.19 -14.29 8.32
N GLN A 205 -16.96 -13.76 7.10
CA GLN A 205 -17.48 -12.47 6.61
C GLN A 205 -17.10 -11.28 7.51
N LEU A 206 -16.01 -11.42 8.27
CA LEU A 206 -15.46 -10.37 9.13
C LEU A 206 -14.21 -9.75 8.49
N ASN A 207 -13.92 -8.51 8.89
CA ASN A 207 -12.68 -7.84 8.58
C ASN A 207 -11.53 -8.48 9.38
N GLU A 208 -10.53 -9.00 8.68
CA GLU A 208 -9.34 -9.61 9.26
C GLU A 208 -8.08 -8.88 8.76
N LYS A 209 -7.10 -8.70 9.65
CA LYS A 209 -5.78 -8.15 9.29
C LYS A 209 -5.02 -9.19 8.47
N LEU A 210 -4.61 -8.83 7.26
CA LEU A 210 -3.90 -9.72 6.33
C LEU A 210 -2.39 -9.51 6.30
N ALA A 211 -1.93 -8.28 6.43
CA ALA A 211 -0.51 -7.91 6.32
C ALA A 211 -0.20 -6.67 7.17
N ASP A 212 1.08 -6.53 7.54
CA ASP A 212 1.65 -5.25 7.95
C ASP A 212 2.08 -4.48 6.69
N GLU A 213 1.81 -3.18 6.66
CA GLU A 213 2.02 -2.34 5.47
C GLU A 213 2.72 -1.03 5.83
N LEU A 214 3.75 -0.70 5.06
CA LEU A 214 4.53 0.53 5.15
C LEU A 214 4.50 1.26 3.81
N ILE A 215 4.05 2.52 3.82
CA ILE A 215 4.09 3.40 2.64
C ILE A 215 4.99 4.60 2.91
N VAL A 216 5.87 4.88 1.97
CA VAL A 216 6.73 6.07 1.92
C VAL A 216 6.22 7.01 0.85
N ILE A 217 6.05 8.29 1.20
CA ILE A 217 5.53 9.34 0.32
C ILE A 217 6.51 10.51 0.24
N SER A 218 6.58 11.11 -0.94
CA SER A 218 7.02 12.49 -1.10
C SER A 218 5.94 13.29 -1.82
N ARG A 219 5.19 14.11 -1.09
CA ARG A 219 4.14 14.98 -1.68
C ARG A 219 4.71 15.97 -2.69
N SER A 220 5.90 16.51 -2.44
CA SER A 220 6.56 17.45 -3.36
C SER A 220 6.96 16.84 -4.69
N LYS A 221 7.22 15.53 -4.74
CA LYS A 221 7.40 14.75 -5.98
C LYS A 221 6.13 14.13 -6.54
N ALA A 222 5.02 14.18 -5.80
CA ALA A 222 3.82 13.42 -6.07
C ALA A 222 4.12 11.92 -6.32
N TYR A 223 4.97 11.32 -5.48
CA TYR A 223 5.43 9.93 -5.60
C TYR A 223 5.16 9.15 -4.30
N TRP A 224 4.88 7.86 -4.44
CA TRP A 224 4.76 6.92 -3.33
C TRP A 224 5.43 5.57 -3.66
N SER A 225 5.88 4.87 -2.61
CA SER A 225 6.35 3.49 -2.68
C SER A 225 5.87 2.73 -1.46
N GLU A 226 5.63 1.44 -1.64
CA GLU A 226 5.07 0.56 -0.63
C GLU A 226 5.97 -0.64 -0.37
N MET A 227 5.89 -1.17 0.86
CA MET A 227 6.30 -2.51 1.21
C MET A 227 5.19 -3.18 2.05
N ARG A 228 4.73 -4.35 1.62
CA ARG A 228 3.88 -5.23 2.43
C ARG A 228 4.68 -6.40 2.97
N SER A 229 4.39 -6.80 4.21
CA SER A 229 4.88 -8.04 4.82
C SER A 229 3.71 -8.96 5.14
N TYR A 230 3.63 -10.09 4.44
CA TYR A 230 2.62 -11.11 4.67
C TYR A 230 3.11 -12.17 5.66
N SER A 231 2.24 -12.56 6.59
CA SER A 231 2.48 -13.69 7.50
C SER A 231 1.35 -14.72 7.33
N TYR A 232 1.62 -15.79 6.57
CA TYR A 232 0.63 -16.80 6.26
C TYR A 232 0.60 -17.92 7.30
N VAL A 233 -0.34 -17.85 8.24
CA VAL A 233 -0.51 -18.87 9.30
C VAL A 233 -1.34 -20.05 8.79
N GLY A 234 -0.78 -20.83 7.86
CA GLY A 234 -1.47 -21.98 7.24
C GLY A 234 -0.61 -23.19 6.88
N PHE A 235 0.72 -23.05 6.86
CA PHE A 235 1.69 -24.15 6.77
C PHE A 235 2.80 -23.92 7.82
N GLN A 236 3.56 -24.96 8.16
CA GLN A 236 4.59 -24.96 9.23
C GLN A 236 5.84 -24.07 8.93
N GLU A 237 5.79 -23.22 7.92
CA GLU A 237 6.82 -22.24 7.60
C GLU A 237 6.16 -20.86 7.45
N THR A 238 6.51 -19.92 8.33
CA THR A 238 6.17 -18.51 8.14
C THR A 238 6.97 -17.97 6.97
N ILE A 239 6.37 -17.96 5.78
CA ILE A 239 6.95 -17.31 4.61
C ILE A 239 6.66 -15.81 4.71
N ASN A 240 7.65 -15.04 5.19
CA ASN A 240 7.67 -13.60 4.99
C ASN A 240 7.84 -13.33 3.48
N ALA A 241 6.76 -12.94 2.80
CA ALA A 241 6.81 -12.50 1.42
C ALA A 241 6.75 -10.96 1.38
N LEU A 242 7.73 -10.34 0.74
CA LEU A 242 7.75 -8.90 0.46
C LEU A 242 7.19 -8.62 -0.92
N SER A 243 6.19 -7.73 -1.02
CA SER A 243 5.80 -7.11 -2.28
C SER A 243 6.07 -5.61 -2.24
N LYS A 244 6.54 -5.08 -3.37
CA LYS A 244 6.79 -3.65 -3.57
C LYS A 244 5.88 -3.13 -4.68
N ASN A 245 5.03 -2.18 -4.34
CA ASN A 245 4.34 -1.34 -5.33
C ASN A 245 4.89 0.09 -5.28
N SER A 246 4.63 0.86 -6.32
CA SER A 246 5.01 2.27 -6.41
C SER A 246 4.20 2.99 -7.46
N GLY A 247 4.16 4.32 -7.37
CA GLY A 247 3.55 5.13 -8.41
C GLY A 247 3.45 6.59 -8.04
N LYS A 248 2.36 7.23 -8.48
CA LYS A 248 2.15 8.67 -8.39
C LYS A 248 0.99 9.02 -7.48
N ILE A 249 1.05 10.20 -6.90
CA ILE A 249 -0.05 10.80 -6.14
C ILE A 249 -0.78 11.75 -7.09
N ILE A 250 -2.05 11.49 -7.38
CA ILE A 250 -2.86 12.30 -8.29
C ILE A 250 -4.02 12.89 -7.49
N GLY A 251 -3.94 14.20 -7.21
CA GLY A 251 -4.76 14.83 -6.19
C GLY A 251 -4.42 14.23 -4.82
N ASN A 252 -5.38 13.49 -4.25
CA ASN A 252 -5.18 12.74 -3.01
C ASN A 252 -5.03 11.22 -3.24
N ASN A 253 -5.19 10.72 -4.47
CA ASN A 253 -5.22 9.27 -4.73
C ASN A 253 -3.80 8.73 -4.96
N LEU A 254 -3.47 7.60 -4.34
CA LEU A 254 -2.26 6.84 -4.65
C LEU A 254 -2.57 5.96 -5.87
N ILE A 255 -1.94 6.27 -7.00
CA ILE A 255 -2.13 5.56 -8.27
C ILE A 255 -0.84 4.79 -8.58
N ASP A 256 -0.93 3.49 -8.83
CA ASP A 256 0.24 2.67 -9.19
C ASP A 256 0.64 2.82 -10.68
N ASN A 257 1.71 2.14 -11.06
CA ASN A 257 2.23 2.18 -12.44
C ASN A 257 1.27 1.54 -13.47
N ASP A 258 0.32 0.71 -13.03
CA ASP A 258 -0.72 0.10 -13.87
C ASP A 258 -2.01 0.94 -13.94
N ASN A 259 -2.02 2.11 -13.28
CA ASN A 259 -3.12 3.07 -13.13
C ASN A 259 -4.24 2.64 -12.16
N ASN A 260 -4.00 1.69 -11.27
CA ASN A 260 -4.96 1.32 -10.24
C ASN A 260 -4.82 2.18 -9.00
N GLN A 261 -5.93 2.42 -8.30
CA GLN A 261 -5.93 3.15 -7.04
C GLN A 261 -5.59 2.23 -5.85
N ASN A 262 -4.63 2.67 -5.04
CA ASN A 262 -4.11 1.99 -3.86
C ASN A 262 -4.31 2.92 -2.64
N GLY A 263 -5.56 3.29 -2.37
CA GLY A 263 -5.94 4.21 -1.29
C GLY A 263 -5.93 5.70 -1.62
N THR A 264 -6.21 6.50 -0.58
CA THR A 264 -6.40 7.96 -0.62
C THR A 264 -5.71 8.61 0.58
N LEU A 265 -4.87 9.59 0.32
CA LEU A 265 -4.15 10.39 1.30
C LEU A 265 -5.00 11.58 1.77
N ASN A 266 -5.39 11.61 3.04
CA ASN A 266 -6.13 12.71 3.67
C ASN A 266 -5.39 13.19 4.94
N SER A 267 -4.76 14.38 4.86
CA SER A 267 -3.74 14.83 5.82
C SER A 267 -2.71 13.73 6.10
N ASP A 268 -2.66 13.18 7.31
CA ASP A 268 -1.69 12.18 7.77
C ASP A 268 -2.28 10.75 7.83
N LEU A 269 -3.42 10.52 7.18
CA LEU A 269 -4.04 9.22 7.00
C LEU A 269 -3.95 8.79 5.53
N ILE A 270 -3.59 7.55 5.26
CA ILE A 270 -3.89 6.88 3.98
C ILE A 270 -5.00 5.87 4.27
N SER A 271 -6.11 5.95 3.54
CA SER A 271 -7.18 4.95 3.66
C SER A 271 -7.99 4.77 2.38
N GLY A 272 -8.78 3.70 2.34
CA GLY A 272 -9.68 3.38 1.22
C GLY A 272 -9.41 1.99 0.67
N LYS A 273 -9.92 1.71 -0.54
CA LYS A 273 -9.73 0.41 -1.19
C LYS A 273 -8.35 0.31 -1.86
N VAL A 274 -7.80 -0.89 -1.82
CA VAL A 274 -6.63 -1.30 -2.60
C VAL A 274 -7.09 -2.16 -3.76
N TYR A 275 -6.49 -1.96 -4.93
CA TYR A 275 -6.79 -2.78 -6.10
C TYR A 275 -6.34 -4.24 -5.88
N SER A 276 -7.26 -5.16 -6.15
CA SER A 276 -7.06 -6.60 -6.11
C SER A 276 -8.00 -7.25 -7.11
N GLU A 277 -7.51 -8.27 -7.81
CA GLU A 277 -8.32 -9.05 -8.75
C GLU A 277 -9.43 -9.86 -8.03
N SER A 278 -9.31 -10.08 -6.72
CA SER A 278 -9.97 -11.22 -6.06
C SER A 278 -10.84 -10.94 -4.84
N ASN A 279 -10.87 -9.73 -4.24
CA ASN A 279 -11.98 -9.19 -3.40
C ASN A 279 -11.64 -7.83 -2.72
N ASP A 280 -12.62 -7.29 -1.98
CA ASP A 280 -12.55 -6.07 -1.15
C ASP A 280 -11.36 -6.05 -0.16
N LEU A 281 -10.24 -5.47 -0.61
CA LEU A 281 -9.13 -5.05 0.24
C LEU A 281 -9.26 -3.57 0.58
N SER A 282 -8.96 -3.22 1.83
CA SER A 282 -8.85 -1.84 2.29
C SER A 282 -7.62 -1.63 3.17
N ILE A 283 -7.13 -0.40 3.22
CA ILE A 283 -6.00 0.00 4.05
C ILE A 283 -6.40 1.10 5.01
N GLU A 284 -5.74 1.13 6.17
CA GLU A 284 -5.70 2.27 7.08
C GLU A 284 -4.26 2.41 7.61
N LEU A 285 -3.52 3.39 7.09
CA LEU A 285 -2.15 3.68 7.47
C LEU A 285 -2.07 5.09 8.07
N LYS A 286 -1.37 5.21 9.20
CA LYS A 286 -1.18 6.48 9.91
C LYS A 286 0.26 6.93 9.75
N ARG A 287 0.44 8.22 9.51
CA ARG A 287 1.78 8.81 9.42
C ARG A 287 2.50 8.68 10.76
N VAL A 288 3.76 8.27 10.70
CA VAL A 288 4.66 8.07 11.85
C VAL A 288 5.96 8.87 11.75
N ILE A 289 6.30 9.40 10.55
CA ILE A 289 7.43 10.30 10.28
C ILE A 289 6.96 11.44 9.37
#